data_AF-A0A151TGK2-F1
#
_entry.id   AF-A0A151TGK2-F1
#
_cell.length_a   1.000
_cell.length_b   1.000
_cell.length_c   1.000
_cell.angle_alpha   90.00
_cell.angle_beta   90.00
_cell.angle_gamma   90.00
#
_symmetry.space_group_name_H-M   'P 1'
#
loop_
_entity.id
_entity.type
_entity.pdbx_description
1 polymer ?
#
loop_
_entity_poly.entity_id
_entity_poly.type
_entity_poly.pdbx_seq_one_letter_code
_entity_poly.pdbx_strand_id
1 'polypeptide(L)'
;MEIVKKCGRVLVAAKALRGLLQFKRNKNEWFNVKENNLLELSHNENSIMVVLRLSYLNLPIKLKQCFANCAIFLEDERIEKQELIEL
;
A
#
# COMPACT_ATOMS: atom_id res chain seq x y z
N MET A 1 4.47 -0.71 -20.97
CA MET A 1 3.80 0.45 -20.32
C MET A 1 2.30 0.17 -20.13
N GLU A 2 1.94 -0.81 -19.31
CA GLU A 2 0.53 -1.22 -19.12
C GLU A 2 -0.06 -0.83 -17.75
N ILE A 3 0.79 -0.58 -16.75
CA ILE A 3 0.34 -0.29 -15.37
C ILE A 3 -0.39 1.04 -15.27
N VAL A 4 0.03 2.03 -16.06
CA VAL A 4 -0.59 3.37 -16.07
C VAL A 4 -2.03 3.31 -16.61
N LYS A 5 -2.32 2.40 -17.55
CA LYS A 5 -3.65 2.28 -18.16
C LYS A 5 -4.68 1.59 -17.26
N LYS A 6 -4.26 0.71 -16.34
CA LYS A 6 -5.16 0.09 -15.34
C LYS A 6 -5.38 0.97 -14.11
N CYS A 7 -4.54 1.99 -13.87
CA CYS A 7 -4.68 3.00 -12.83
C CYS A 7 -5.63 4.15 -13.25
N GLY A 8 -6.78 3.81 -13.81
CA GLY A 8 -7.84 4.77 -14.09
C GLY A 8 -8.29 5.46 -12.79
N ARG A 9 -7.87 6.72 -12.63
CA ARG A 9 -8.36 7.71 -11.65
C ARG A 9 -7.75 7.77 -10.24
N VAL A 10 -6.59 7.19 -9.93
CA VAL A 10 -6.00 7.46 -8.60
C VAL A 10 -4.49 7.62 -8.62
N LEU A 11 -4.04 8.88 -8.65
CA LEU A 11 -2.65 9.29 -8.36
C LEU A 11 -2.13 8.67 -7.06
N VAL A 12 -3.00 8.54 -6.04
CA VAL A 12 -2.70 7.89 -4.76
C VAL A 12 -2.41 6.40 -4.92
N ALA A 13 -3.18 5.67 -5.73
CA ALA A 13 -2.89 4.25 -6.00
C ALA A 13 -1.56 4.09 -6.76
N ALA A 14 -1.28 4.97 -7.72
CA ALA A 14 0.02 4.99 -8.41
C ALA A 14 1.18 5.31 -7.46
N LYS A 15 1.00 6.23 -6.49
CA LYS A 15 2.01 6.58 -5.48
C LYS A 15 2.23 5.45 -4.48
N ALA A 16 1.17 4.79 -4.03
CA ALA A 16 1.26 3.62 -3.15
C ALA A 16 1.90 2.43 -3.86
N LEU A 17 1.54 2.15 -5.12
CA LEU A 17 2.24 1.17 -5.96
C LEU A 17 3.72 1.52 -6.12
N ARG A 18 4.07 2.79 -6.36
CA ARG A 18 5.47 3.21 -6.44
C ARG A 18 6.22 2.94 -5.13
N GLY A 19 5.60 3.25 -3.99
CA GLY A 19 6.17 3.00 -2.67
C GLY A 19 6.34 1.51 -2.37
N LEU A 20 5.38 0.68 -2.74
CA LEU A 20 5.47 -0.78 -2.64
C LEU A 20 6.61 -1.33 -3.53
N LEU A 21 6.73 -0.80 -4.74
CA LEU A 21 7.69 -1.25 -5.73
C LEU A 21 9.12 -0.75 -5.47
N GLN A 22 9.32 0.38 -4.77
CA GLN A 22 10.66 0.89 -4.50
C GLN A 22 11.52 -0.07 -3.67
N PHE A 23 10.87 -0.96 -2.90
CA PHE A 23 11.53 -1.96 -2.05
C PHE A 23 11.74 -3.30 -2.75
N LYS A 24 11.23 -3.48 -3.98
CA LYS A 24 11.33 -4.73 -4.75
C LYS A 24 12.31 -4.56 -5.91
N ARG A 25 13.50 -5.17 -5.80
CA ARG A 25 14.56 -5.11 -6.84
C ARG A 25 14.40 -6.17 -7.94
N ASN A 26 13.61 -7.22 -7.70
CA ASN A 26 13.59 -8.40 -8.56
C ASN A 26 12.33 -8.47 -9.46
N LYS A 27 12.52 -8.70 -10.76
CA LYS A 27 11.42 -8.80 -11.75
C LYS A 27 10.44 -9.96 -11.45
N ASN A 28 10.90 -11.04 -10.83
CA ASN A 28 10.02 -12.16 -10.49
C ASN A 28 9.12 -11.84 -9.29
N GLU A 29 9.61 -11.09 -8.29
CA GLU A 29 8.74 -10.60 -7.21
C GLU A 29 7.68 -9.64 -7.75
N TRP A 30 8.04 -8.87 -8.78
CA TRP A 30 7.13 -7.97 -9.48
C TRP A 30 5.99 -8.72 -10.20
N PHE A 31 6.32 -9.79 -10.92
CA PHE A 31 5.32 -10.63 -11.58
C PHE A 31 4.42 -11.35 -10.58
N ASN A 32 4.98 -11.82 -9.47
CA ASN A 32 4.21 -12.54 -8.45
C ASN A 32 3.20 -11.62 -7.74
N VAL A 33 3.59 -10.36 -7.48
CA VAL A 33 2.67 -9.34 -6.95
C VAL A 33 1.62 -8.94 -8.00
N LYS A 34 2.01 -8.84 -9.29
CA LYS A 34 1.13 -8.44 -10.39
C LYS A 34 0.06 -9.49 -10.70
N GLU A 35 0.44 -10.77 -10.77
CA GLU A 35 -0.48 -11.83 -11.21
C GLU A 35 -1.35 -12.34 -10.08
N ASN A 36 -0.79 -12.79 -8.95
CA ASN A 36 -1.60 -13.45 -7.92
C ASN A 36 -2.50 -12.47 -7.15
N ASN A 37 -1.99 -11.29 -6.78
CA ASN A 37 -2.76 -10.38 -5.94
C ASN A 37 -3.76 -9.53 -6.72
N LEU A 38 -3.43 -9.03 -7.91
CA LEU A 38 -4.36 -8.17 -8.67
C LEU A 38 -5.49 -8.96 -9.35
N LEU A 39 -5.33 -10.27 -9.59
CA LEU A 39 -6.36 -11.14 -10.15
C LEU A 39 -7.42 -11.54 -9.11
N GLU A 40 -7.02 -11.98 -7.90
CA GLU A 40 -7.96 -12.33 -6.82
C GLU A 40 -8.77 -11.11 -6.33
N LEU A 41 -8.18 -9.91 -6.37
CA LEU A 41 -8.76 -8.70 -5.78
C LEU A 41 -9.68 -7.91 -6.74
N SER A 42 -9.82 -8.37 -7.99
CA SER A 42 -10.56 -7.67 -9.04
C SER A 42 -12.09 -7.79 -8.95
N HIS A 43 -12.61 -8.63 -8.04
CA HIS A 43 -14.01 -9.02 -8.13
C HIS A 43 -15.00 -8.16 -7.31
N ASN A 44 -14.58 -7.38 -6.31
CA ASN A 44 -15.52 -6.55 -5.50
C ASN A 44 -14.91 -5.45 -4.60
N GLU A 45 -13.59 -5.28 -4.49
CA GLU A 45 -12.98 -4.26 -3.60
C GLU A 45 -12.58 -2.99 -4.37
N ASN A 46 -12.78 -1.81 -3.74
CA ASN A 46 -12.27 -0.54 -4.26
C ASN A 46 -10.77 -0.66 -4.57
N SER A 47 -10.36 -0.30 -5.79
CA SER A 47 -8.99 -0.44 -6.28
C SER A 47 -7.93 0.23 -5.38
N ILE A 48 -8.31 1.25 -4.62
CA ILE A 48 -7.47 1.90 -3.61
C ILE A 48 -7.24 0.98 -2.40
N MET A 49 -8.30 0.37 -1.87
CA MET A 49 -8.23 -0.50 -0.70
C MET A 49 -7.35 -1.72 -0.97
N VAL A 50 -7.45 -2.26 -2.19
CA VAL A 50 -6.58 -3.33 -2.70
C VAL A 50 -5.11 -2.93 -2.64
N VAL A 51 -4.77 -1.75 -3.16
CA VAL A 51 -3.38 -1.27 -3.18
C VAL A 51 -2.87 -0.96 -1.77
N LEU A 52 -3.70 -0.41 -0.90
CA LEU A 52 -3.34 -0.14 0.49
C LEU A 52 -3.09 -1.44 1.27
N ARG A 53 -3.97 -2.43 1.12
CA ARG A 53 -3.83 -3.75 1.75
C ARG A 53 -2.56 -4.46 1.28
N LEU A 54 -2.25 -4.42 -0.02
CA LEU A 54 -1.00 -4.97 -0.55
C LEU A 54 0.22 -4.22 -0.02
N SER A 55 0.15 -2.89 0.09
CA SER A 55 1.20 -2.07 0.68
C SER A 55 1.47 -2.49 2.12
N TYR A 56 0.41 -2.66 2.91
CA TYR A 56 0.50 -3.10 4.30
C TYR A 56 1.07 -4.52 4.44
N LEU A 57 0.58 -5.50 3.66
CA LEU A 57 1.04 -6.89 3.72
C LEU A 57 2.53 -7.04 3.41
N ASN A 58 3.09 -6.18 2.57
CA ASN A 58 4.50 -6.18 2.20
C ASN A 58 5.42 -5.39 3.16
N LEU A 59 4.88 -4.74 4.19
CA LEU A 59 5.71 -4.07 5.20
C LEU A 59 6.43 -5.10 6.09
N PRO A 60 7.68 -4.81 6.49
CA PRO A 60 8.35 -5.48 7.60
C PRO A 60 7.50 -5.47 8.87
N ILE A 61 7.61 -6.51 9.71
CA ILE A 61 6.74 -6.69 10.89
C ILE A 61 6.76 -5.48 11.84
N LYS A 62 7.94 -4.90 12.06
CA LYS A 62 8.12 -3.70 12.90
C LYS A 62 7.35 -2.49 12.33
N LEU A 63 7.35 -2.33 11.00
CA LEU A 63 6.63 -1.22 10.36
C LEU A 63 5.12 -1.45 10.31
N LYS A 64 4.65 -2.71 10.27
CA LYS A 64 3.22 -3.03 10.44
C LYS A 64 2.73 -2.60 11.83
N GLN A 65 3.51 -2.89 12.86
CA GLN A 65 3.21 -2.49 14.24
C GLN A 65 3.19 -0.96 14.36
N CYS A 66 4.22 -0.25 13.89
CA CYS A 66 4.22 1.21 13.90
C CYS A 66 3.05 1.82 13.11
N PHE A 67 2.66 1.23 11.97
CA PHE A 67 1.53 1.71 11.18
C PHE A 67 0.19 1.54 11.90
N ALA A 68 0.04 0.48 12.73
CA ALA A 68 -1.17 0.27 13.51
C ALA A 68 -1.39 1.35 14.57
N ASN A 69 -0.31 1.94 15.12
CA ASN A 69 -0.42 3.06 16.08
C ASN A 69 -1.10 4.29 15.47
N CYS A 70 -1.00 4.48 14.15
CA CYS A 70 -1.70 5.57 13.46
C CYS A 70 -3.23 5.48 13.57
N ALA A 71 -3.80 4.30 13.85
CA ALA A 71 -5.25 4.11 13.98
C ALA A 71 -5.83 4.61 15.32
N ILE A 72 -4.97 5.06 16.24
CA ILE A 72 -5.38 5.65 17.52
C ILE A 72 -5.89 7.09 17.32
N PHE A 73 -5.36 7.77 16.30
CA PHE A 73 -5.71 9.15 15.96
C PHE A 73 -7.04 9.21 15.22
N LEU A 74 -7.74 10.35 15.32
CA LEU A 74 -9.03 10.53 14.65
C LEU A 74 -8.85 10.68 13.13
N GLU A 75 -9.91 10.39 12.39
CA GLU A 75 -9.93 10.62 10.95
C GLU A 75 -9.69 12.11 10.65
N ASP A 76 -8.88 12.37 9.62
CA ASP A 76 -8.44 13.71 9.20
C ASP A 76 -7.64 14.53 10.24
N GLU A 77 -7.23 13.90 11.33
CA GLU A 77 -6.33 14.52 12.30
C GLU A 77 -4.88 14.56 11.79
N ARG A 78 -4.20 15.67 12.08
CA ARG A 78 -2.77 15.78 11.80
C ARG A 78 -1.99 15.06 12.91
N ILE A 79 -1.37 13.94 12.55
CA ILE A 79 -0.49 13.18 13.45
C ILE A 79 0.85 13.88 13.58
N GLU A 80 1.20 14.33 14.79
CA GLU A 80 2.53 14.86 15.06
C GLU A 80 3.55 13.71 15.22
N LYS A 81 4.69 13.84 14.55
CA LYS A 81 5.69 12.76 14.46
C LYS A 81 6.19 12.33 15.84
N GLN A 82 6.41 13.30 16.73
CA GLN A 82 6.96 13.02 18.05
C GLN A 82 5.97 12.22 18.89
N GLU A 83 4.68 12.57 18.82
CA GLU A 83 3.61 11.85 19.49
C GLU A 83 3.51 10.40 18.99
N LEU A 84 3.61 10.17 17.68
CA LEU A 84 3.59 8.82 17.11
C LEU A 84 4.81 7.96 17.51
N ILE A 85 5.98 8.58 17.72
CA ILE A 85 7.21 7.87 18.13
C ILE A 85 7.17 7.48 19.61
N GLU A 86 6.44 8.23 20.43
CA GLU A 86 6.30 8.00 21.87
C GLU A 86 5.24 6.94 22.23
N LEU A 87 4.43 6.51 21.24
CA LEU A 87 3.45 5.41 21.34
C LEU A 87 4.10 4.02 21.14
#